data_AF-A0A349G7W0-F1
#
_entry.id   AF-A0A349G7W0-F1
#
_cell.length_a   1.000
_cell.length_b   1.000
_cell.length_c   1.000
_cell.angle_alpha   90.00
_cell.angle_beta   90.00
_cell.angle_gamma   90.00
#
_symmetry.space_group_name_H-M   'P 1'
#
loop_
_entity.id
_entity.type
_entity.pdbx_description
1 polymer ?
#
loop_
_entity_poly.entity_id
_entity_poly.type
_entity_poly.pdbx_seq_one_letter_code
_entity_poly.pdbx_strand_id
1 'polypeptide(L)'
;MNFQYHGGFLVKIIGIVSEYNPFHNGHLYQVQKSIQDLNADGVVAVMSGNFVQRGFPAIFNKWIRAEMAIRGGVNLVIELPTYFATSSAEQFAKGAVELLDATGVVDHLSFGSEYDDLSTLKQIAELLVSPTEPFQEMLSSTLKLGLSFPSARAAAIHHALPELQSKLDMNQSNVILGVEYLKALLQLNSEIQPHLVKRQGNAYHDPSLNSPYVSATAIRRAYFEDAKLLSEGEWMPNAIREIMLNTTAHANRIEHFEDMILYAIRSKTTEGLSKIRDVNEGLENKILSAAIRAKDYKSLVDQIKSKRYTMTRINRILMGILLQIEDEQYAFSDHAYFRILAFDETGKRIIKKMKKSTDVPILTNINKFRNVIDSNPLLQLDIRATDIYHLTQRDKNGGLDYLKRPFDLDSFK
;
A
#
# COMPACT_ATOMS: atom_id res chain seq x y z
N MET A 1 -11.04 22.32 -1.04
CA MET A 1 -11.23 23.16 -2.24
C MET A 1 -12.45 22.63 -2.96
N ASN A 2 -13.45 23.48 -3.20
CA ASN A 2 -14.63 23.08 -3.95
C ASN A 2 -14.26 23.06 -5.44
N PHE A 3 -14.42 21.91 -6.09
CA PHE A 3 -14.38 21.83 -7.56
C PHE A 3 -15.35 22.89 -8.10
N GLN A 4 -14.87 23.84 -8.91
CA GLN A 4 -15.76 24.77 -9.59
C GLN A 4 -16.66 23.95 -10.50
N TYR A 5 -17.94 23.94 -10.17
CA TYR A 5 -18.95 23.13 -10.83
C TYR A 5 -19.18 23.68 -12.23
N HIS A 6 -18.65 23.01 -13.23
CA HIS A 6 -19.17 23.07 -14.58
C HIS A 6 -20.00 21.81 -14.77
N GLY A 7 -21.24 21.95 -15.23
CA GLY A 7 -22.17 20.82 -15.49
C GLY A 7 -21.72 19.89 -16.63
N GLY A 8 -20.43 19.61 -16.74
CA GLY A 8 -19.79 18.76 -17.73
C GLY A 8 -19.61 17.32 -17.24
N PHE A 9 -19.49 16.40 -18.20
CA PHE A 9 -19.08 15.03 -17.97
C PHE A 9 -17.68 15.01 -17.31
N LEU A 10 -17.42 14.06 -16.40
CA LEU A 10 -16.06 13.83 -15.88
C LEU A 10 -15.17 13.37 -17.05
N VAL A 11 -14.22 14.20 -17.45
CA VAL A 11 -13.37 13.96 -18.61
C VAL A 11 -12.04 13.32 -18.20
N LYS A 12 -11.47 13.71 -17.06
CA LYS A 12 -10.15 13.24 -16.63
C LYS A 12 -10.09 12.81 -15.16
N ILE A 13 -9.72 11.56 -14.93
CA ILE A 13 -9.66 10.93 -13.61
C ILE A 13 -8.23 10.45 -13.32
N ILE A 14 -7.73 10.81 -12.14
CA ILE A 14 -6.41 10.41 -11.65
C ILE A 14 -6.56 9.21 -10.70
N GLY A 15 -5.79 8.15 -10.93
CA GLY A 15 -5.55 7.07 -9.98
C GLY A 15 -4.35 7.38 -9.10
N ILE A 16 -4.44 7.07 -7.80
CA ILE A 16 -3.34 7.13 -6.84
C ILE A 16 -3.30 5.82 -6.08
N VAL A 17 -2.13 5.21 -5.95
CA VAL A 17 -1.90 4.06 -5.07
C VAL A 17 -1.38 4.56 -3.73
N SER A 18 -1.99 4.13 -2.62
CA SER A 18 -1.76 4.76 -1.31
C SER A 18 -1.89 3.82 -0.12
N GLU A 19 -1.34 4.26 1.02
CA GLU A 19 -1.56 3.64 2.33
C GLU A 19 -2.16 4.62 3.33
N TYR A 20 -1.97 5.93 3.15
CA TYR A 20 -2.42 7.01 4.03
C TYR A 20 -2.34 6.69 5.53
N ASN A 21 -1.12 6.35 6.00
CA ASN A 21 -0.88 5.79 7.33
C ASN A 21 -0.10 6.73 8.28
N PRO A 22 -0.62 7.91 8.69
CA PRO A 22 -1.90 8.54 8.32
C PRO A 22 -1.81 9.42 7.04
N PHE A 23 -2.93 10.01 6.61
CA PHE A 23 -2.93 11.07 5.59
C PHE A 23 -2.19 12.32 6.13
N HIS A 24 -1.44 13.04 5.29
CA HIS A 24 -0.58 14.15 5.73
C HIS A 24 -0.28 15.12 4.57
N ASN A 25 0.44 16.21 4.82
CA ASN A 25 0.69 17.27 3.84
C ASN A 25 1.40 16.80 2.58
N GLY A 26 2.34 15.85 2.68
CA GLY A 26 2.93 15.22 1.48
C GLY A 26 1.91 14.53 0.57
N HIS A 27 0.88 13.88 1.13
CA HIS A 27 -0.21 13.29 0.36
C HIS A 27 -1.12 14.36 -0.24
N LEU A 28 -1.47 15.39 0.55
CA LEU A 28 -2.25 16.53 0.07
C LEU A 28 -1.56 17.20 -1.12
N TYR A 29 -0.26 17.43 -1.02
CA TYR A 29 0.55 18.02 -2.07
C TYR A 29 0.51 17.18 -3.35
N GLN A 30 0.67 15.85 -3.27
CA GLN A 30 0.56 15.00 -4.45
C GLN A 30 -0.82 15.14 -5.11
N VAL A 31 -1.91 15.05 -4.33
CA VAL A 31 -3.29 15.20 -4.83
C VAL A 31 -3.47 16.54 -5.55
N GLN A 32 -3.13 17.64 -4.87
CA GLN A 32 -3.30 18.99 -5.41
C GLN A 32 -2.43 19.23 -6.65
N LYS A 33 -1.17 18.81 -6.61
CA LYS A 33 -0.23 18.97 -7.71
C LYS A 33 -0.68 18.19 -8.94
N SER A 34 -1.16 16.96 -8.76
CA SER A 34 -1.64 16.14 -9.88
C SER A 34 -2.92 16.71 -10.50
N ILE A 35 -3.86 17.20 -9.67
CA ILE A 35 -5.05 17.88 -10.15
C ILE A 35 -4.67 19.11 -10.97
N GLN A 36 -3.73 19.93 -10.47
CA GLN A 36 -3.26 21.14 -11.14
C GLN A 36 -2.57 20.82 -12.46
N ASP A 37 -1.60 19.90 -12.46
CA ASP A 37 -0.77 19.60 -13.63
C ASP A 37 -1.57 18.93 -14.76
N LEU A 38 -2.61 18.16 -14.39
CA LEU A 38 -3.43 17.43 -15.35
C LEU A 38 -4.77 18.12 -15.66
N ASN A 39 -5.14 19.16 -14.92
CA ASN A 39 -6.48 19.75 -14.94
C ASN A 39 -7.57 18.67 -14.81
N ALA A 40 -7.48 17.87 -13.73
CA ALA A 40 -8.33 16.69 -13.54
C ALA A 40 -9.64 17.00 -12.81
N ASP A 41 -10.68 16.23 -13.15
CA ASP A 41 -12.03 16.37 -12.60
C ASP A 41 -12.28 15.49 -11.37
N GLY A 42 -11.44 14.46 -11.16
CA GLY A 42 -11.60 13.55 -10.03
C GLY A 42 -10.38 12.70 -9.72
N VAL A 43 -10.32 12.22 -8.49
CA VAL A 43 -9.22 11.41 -7.95
C VAL A 43 -9.77 10.13 -7.32
N VAL A 44 -9.26 8.99 -7.77
CA VAL A 44 -9.49 7.66 -7.21
C VAL A 44 -8.24 7.21 -6.49
N ALA A 45 -8.35 6.86 -5.21
CA ALA A 45 -7.28 6.20 -4.47
C ALA A 45 -7.56 4.69 -4.37
N VAL A 46 -6.61 3.87 -4.80
CA VAL A 46 -6.51 2.47 -4.39
C VAL A 46 -5.65 2.44 -3.13
N MET A 47 -6.26 2.09 -2.00
CA MET A 47 -5.68 2.22 -0.67
C MET A 47 -5.54 0.87 0.01
N SER A 48 -4.37 0.57 0.58
CA SER A 48 -4.18 -0.60 1.44
C SER A 48 -5.24 -0.65 2.54
N GLY A 49 -5.78 -1.86 2.76
CA GLY A 49 -6.67 -2.19 3.87
C GLY A 49 -5.95 -2.09 5.22
N ASN A 50 -6.36 -2.88 6.21
CA ASN A 50 -5.89 -2.73 7.60
C ASN A 50 -4.39 -3.04 7.82
N PHE A 51 -3.73 -3.67 6.84
CA PHE A 51 -2.29 -3.94 6.84
C PHE A 51 -1.66 -3.37 5.57
N VAL A 52 -0.41 -2.91 5.69
CA VAL A 52 0.28 -2.11 4.67
C VAL A 52 1.52 -2.83 4.11
N GLN A 53 2.05 -2.34 2.99
CA GLN A 53 3.03 -3.03 2.12
C GLN A 53 4.33 -3.40 2.83
N ARG A 54 4.69 -2.60 3.84
CA ARG A 54 5.91 -2.82 4.61
C ARG A 54 5.78 -3.89 5.70
N GLY A 55 4.66 -4.59 5.76
CA GLY A 55 4.41 -5.66 6.73
C GLY A 55 4.03 -5.12 8.12
N PHE A 56 3.19 -4.09 8.16
CA PHE A 56 2.76 -3.45 9.41
C PHE A 56 1.23 -3.27 9.43
N PRO A 57 0.61 -3.25 10.62
CA PRO A 57 -0.76 -2.76 10.75
C PRO A 57 -0.79 -1.25 10.41
N ALA A 58 -1.89 -0.80 9.81
CA ALA A 58 -2.17 0.62 9.71
C ALA A 58 -2.46 1.21 11.11
N ILE A 59 -2.11 2.48 11.35
CA ILE A 59 -2.34 3.14 12.64
C ILE A 59 -3.83 3.23 12.98
N PHE A 60 -4.68 3.45 11.98
CA PHE A 60 -6.13 3.36 12.10
C PHE A 60 -6.71 2.43 11.05
N ASN A 61 -7.90 1.92 11.33
CA ASN A 61 -8.61 1.04 10.40
C ASN A 61 -8.85 1.73 9.04
N LYS A 62 -9.11 0.91 8.02
CA LYS A 62 -9.30 1.34 6.64
C LYS A 62 -10.41 2.38 6.44
N TRP A 63 -11.48 2.33 7.23
CA TRP A 63 -12.58 3.31 7.12
C TRP A 63 -12.18 4.70 7.59
N ILE A 64 -11.49 4.79 8.74
CA ILE A 64 -10.98 6.07 9.26
C ILE A 64 -10.00 6.69 8.27
N ARG A 65 -9.07 5.90 7.71
CA ARG A 65 -8.11 6.40 6.71
C ARG A 65 -8.79 6.77 5.39
N ALA A 66 -9.84 6.06 4.98
CA ALA A 66 -10.61 6.41 3.79
C ALA A 66 -11.35 7.74 3.99
N GLU A 67 -11.92 8.00 5.16
CA GLU A 67 -12.48 9.32 5.51
C GLU A 67 -11.40 10.42 5.45
N MET A 68 -10.22 10.17 6.03
CA MET A 68 -9.09 11.11 5.96
C MET A 68 -8.73 11.44 4.50
N ALA A 69 -8.72 10.44 3.62
CA ALA A 69 -8.43 10.63 2.20
C ALA A 69 -9.48 11.52 1.51
N ILE A 70 -10.77 11.25 1.75
CA ILE A 70 -11.86 12.06 1.19
C ILE A 70 -11.77 13.51 1.66
N ARG A 71 -11.55 13.74 2.96
CA ARG A 71 -11.34 15.09 3.51
C ARG A 71 -10.03 15.74 3.03
N GLY A 72 -9.07 14.94 2.57
CA GLY A 72 -7.83 15.35 1.95
C GLY A 72 -7.93 15.69 0.45
N GLY A 73 -9.11 15.55 -0.15
CA GLY A 73 -9.36 15.90 -1.56
C GLY A 73 -9.39 14.72 -2.54
N VAL A 74 -9.34 13.48 -2.04
CA VAL A 74 -9.67 12.28 -2.84
C VAL A 74 -11.19 12.20 -3.02
N ASN A 75 -11.68 11.70 -4.16
CA ASN A 75 -13.11 11.62 -4.43
C ASN A 75 -13.68 10.20 -4.25
N LEU A 76 -12.86 9.17 -4.49
CA LEU A 76 -13.24 7.76 -4.34
C LEU A 76 -12.08 6.97 -3.73
N VAL A 77 -12.35 6.17 -2.71
CA VAL A 77 -11.38 5.24 -2.11
C VAL A 77 -11.83 3.81 -2.33
N ILE A 78 -10.99 3.02 -2.99
CA ILE A 78 -11.16 1.60 -3.24
C ILE A 78 -10.10 0.86 -2.42
N GLU A 79 -10.48 -0.20 -1.72
CA GLU A 79 -9.53 -1.05 -1.00
C GLU A 79 -8.67 -1.86 -1.97
N LEU A 80 -7.35 -1.84 -1.76
CA LEU A 80 -6.43 -2.80 -2.36
C LEU A 80 -6.55 -4.12 -1.57
N PRO A 81 -6.84 -5.26 -2.22
CA PRO A 81 -6.93 -6.54 -1.53
C PRO A 81 -5.67 -6.83 -0.71
N THR A 82 -5.87 -7.32 0.51
CA THR A 82 -4.86 -7.57 1.54
C THR A 82 -3.70 -8.39 1.01
N TYR A 83 -4.01 -9.39 0.17
CA TYR A 83 -3.02 -10.19 -0.52
C TYR A 83 -1.96 -9.34 -1.22
N PHE A 84 -2.38 -8.33 -2.00
CA PHE A 84 -1.48 -7.41 -2.71
C PHE A 84 -0.94 -6.34 -1.77
N ALA A 85 -1.79 -5.82 -0.88
CA ALA A 85 -1.46 -4.75 0.06
C ALA A 85 -0.32 -5.10 1.01
N THR A 86 -0.07 -6.39 1.30
CA THR A 86 1.04 -6.85 2.16
C THR A 86 2.17 -7.53 1.39
N SER A 87 2.24 -7.37 0.07
CA SER A 87 3.23 -8.02 -0.79
C SER A 87 4.51 -7.20 -1.03
N SER A 88 5.47 -7.77 -1.78
CA SER A 88 6.60 -7.04 -2.34
C SER A 88 6.15 -5.83 -3.17
N ALA A 89 7.06 -4.89 -3.47
CA ALA A 89 6.72 -3.69 -4.24
C ALA A 89 6.16 -4.03 -5.63
N GLU A 90 6.69 -5.09 -6.26
CA GLU A 90 6.23 -5.61 -7.54
C GLU A 90 4.77 -6.07 -7.50
N GLN A 91 4.43 -6.97 -6.58
CA GLN A 91 3.07 -7.51 -6.48
C GLN A 91 2.06 -6.47 -5.94
N PHE A 92 2.52 -5.58 -5.06
CA PHE A 92 1.73 -4.44 -4.59
C PHE A 92 1.37 -3.51 -5.75
N ALA A 93 2.37 -3.12 -6.56
CA ALA A 93 2.17 -2.26 -7.73
C ALA A 93 1.29 -2.95 -8.77
N LYS A 94 1.57 -4.23 -9.07
CA LYS A 94 0.78 -5.02 -10.00
C LYS A 94 -0.71 -5.02 -9.63
N GLY A 95 -1.05 -5.49 -8.42
CA GLY A 95 -2.45 -5.56 -8.00
C GLY A 95 -3.14 -4.19 -7.93
N ALA A 96 -2.40 -3.13 -7.58
CA ALA A 96 -2.97 -1.78 -7.52
C ALA A 96 -3.20 -1.18 -8.91
N VAL A 97 -2.28 -1.39 -9.86
CA VAL A 97 -2.42 -0.93 -11.25
C VAL A 97 -3.48 -1.74 -11.97
N GLU A 98 -3.53 -3.06 -11.81
CA GLU A 98 -4.59 -3.93 -12.34
C GLU A 98 -5.97 -3.47 -11.84
N LEU A 99 -6.09 -3.12 -10.56
CA LEU A 99 -7.33 -2.60 -10.01
C LEU A 99 -7.72 -1.23 -10.58
N LEU A 100 -6.76 -0.31 -10.77
CA LEU A 100 -7.04 0.99 -11.39
C LEU A 100 -7.42 0.85 -12.87
N ASP A 101 -6.71 0.01 -13.62
CA ASP A 101 -6.96 -0.28 -15.03
C ASP A 101 -8.34 -0.91 -15.23
N ALA A 102 -8.68 -1.92 -14.43
CA ALA A 102 -9.97 -2.59 -14.49
C ALA A 102 -11.17 -1.68 -14.21
N THR A 103 -10.97 -0.49 -13.62
CA THR A 103 -12.06 0.49 -13.46
C THR A 103 -12.59 0.99 -14.80
N GLY A 104 -11.75 0.97 -15.85
CA GLY A 104 -12.06 1.48 -17.19
C GLY A 104 -12.38 2.99 -17.23
N VAL A 105 -11.96 3.74 -16.21
CA VAL A 105 -12.25 5.19 -16.11
C VAL A 105 -11.06 6.04 -15.71
N VAL A 106 -9.98 5.45 -15.21
CA VAL A 106 -8.77 6.17 -14.80
C VAL A 106 -7.95 6.48 -16.05
N ASP A 107 -7.54 7.73 -16.20
CA ASP A 107 -6.74 8.18 -17.34
C ASP A 107 -5.25 8.27 -17.00
N HIS A 108 -4.93 8.65 -15.75
CA HIS A 108 -3.56 8.90 -15.32
C HIS A 108 -3.27 8.23 -13.98
N LEU A 109 -2.09 7.64 -13.82
CA LEU A 109 -1.60 7.14 -12.55
C LEU A 109 -0.60 8.13 -11.95
N SER A 110 -0.98 8.83 -10.89
CA SER A 110 -0.09 9.73 -10.17
C SER A 110 0.69 8.99 -9.07
N PHE A 111 2.02 9.12 -9.10
CA PHE A 111 2.90 8.63 -8.03
C PHE A 111 3.98 9.64 -7.69
N GLY A 112 4.34 9.70 -6.40
CA GLY A 112 5.46 10.51 -5.93
C GLY A 112 6.78 9.76 -6.08
N SER A 113 7.89 10.45 -6.39
CA SER A 113 9.24 9.88 -6.34
C SER A 113 10.25 10.89 -5.78
N GLU A 114 11.30 10.39 -5.14
CA GLU A 114 12.50 11.19 -4.82
C GLU A 114 13.28 11.60 -6.08
N TYR A 115 13.15 10.83 -7.15
CA TYR A 115 13.78 11.08 -8.45
C TYR A 115 12.76 11.63 -9.45
N ASP A 116 13.08 12.73 -10.13
CA ASP A 116 12.13 13.55 -10.92
C ASP A 116 12.22 13.39 -12.44
N ASP A 117 12.88 12.33 -12.94
CA ASP A 117 12.94 12.00 -14.37
C ASP A 117 12.11 10.74 -14.70
N LEU A 118 10.90 10.97 -15.21
CA LEU A 118 9.99 9.90 -15.64
C LEU A 118 10.55 9.08 -16.81
N SER A 119 11.35 9.68 -17.70
CA SER A 119 11.88 8.98 -18.88
C SER A 119 12.89 7.91 -18.46
N THR A 120 13.75 8.23 -17.50
CA THR A 120 14.70 7.29 -16.90
C THR A 120 13.98 6.17 -16.15
N LEU A 121 12.94 6.49 -15.36
CA LEU A 121 12.14 5.47 -14.67
C LEU A 121 11.45 4.51 -15.66
N LYS A 122 11.00 5.01 -16.82
CA LYS A 122 10.43 4.20 -17.91
C LYS A 122 11.46 3.27 -18.52
N GLN A 123 12.67 3.75 -18.83
CA GLN A 123 13.76 2.91 -19.35
C GLN A 123 14.11 1.76 -18.40
N ILE A 124 14.14 2.04 -17.08
CA ILE A 124 14.38 1.00 -16.08
C ILE A 124 13.22 -0.01 -16.07
N ALA A 125 11.97 0.46 -16.12
CA ALA A 125 10.82 -0.44 -16.18
C ALA A 125 10.85 -1.33 -17.43
N GLU A 126 11.17 -0.78 -18.60
CA GLU A 126 11.32 -1.51 -19.87
C GLU A 126 12.42 -2.59 -19.77
N LEU A 127 13.58 -2.25 -19.23
CA LEU A 127 14.66 -3.22 -18.95
C LEU A 127 14.16 -4.34 -18.03
N LEU A 128 13.30 -4.05 -17.07
CA LEU A 128 12.80 -5.06 -16.12
C LEU A 128 11.67 -5.92 -16.69
N VAL A 129 10.89 -5.39 -17.65
CA VAL A 129 9.89 -6.17 -18.40
C VAL A 129 10.59 -7.08 -19.40
N SER A 130 11.64 -6.61 -20.06
CA SER A 130 12.43 -7.35 -21.06
C SER A 130 13.92 -7.31 -20.72
N PRO A 131 14.37 -8.12 -19.74
CA PRO A 131 15.74 -8.07 -19.25
C PRO A 131 16.76 -8.49 -20.30
N THR A 132 17.81 -7.69 -20.44
CA THR A 132 18.96 -8.01 -21.31
C THR A 132 19.84 -9.10 -20.68
N GLU A 133 20.60 -9.81 -21.50
CA GLU A 133 21.55 -10.82 -21.03
C GLU A 133 22.57 -10.27 -20.01
N PRO A 134 23.23 -9.10 -20.23
CA PRO A 134 24.13 -8.52 -19.24
C PRO A 134 23.48 -8.22 -17.88
N PHE A 135 22.21 -7.78 -17.89
CA PHE A 135 21.45 -7.57 -16.66
C PHE A 135 21.24 -8.90 -15.91
N GLN A 136 20.82 -9.95 -16.62
CA GLN A 136 20.54 -11.25 -16.01
C GLN A 136 21.80 -11.90 -15.42
N GLU A 137 22.93 -11.81 -16.12
CA GLU A 137 24.22 -12.30 -15.65
C GLU A 137 24.69 -11.56 -14.38
N MET A 138 24.59 -10.22 -14.37
CA MET A 138 24.95 -9.42 -13.20
C MET A 138 24.02 -9.72 -12.01
N LEU A 139 22.72 -9.87 -12.24
CA LEU A 139 21.77 -10.22 -11.18
C LEU A 139 22.09 -11.61 -10.59
N SER A 140 22.33 -12.59 -11.44
CA SER A 140 22.66 -13.97 -11.02
C SER A 140 23.97 -14.02 -10.23
N SER A 141 25.03 -13.36 -10.71
CA SER A 141 26.33 -13.32 -10.05
C SER A 141 26.27 -12.63 -8.69
N THR A 142 25.57 -11.49 -8.58
CA THR A 142 25.43 -10.77 -7.31
C THR A 142 24.56 -11.52 -6.29
N LEU A 143 23.50 -12.21 -6.73
CA LEU A 143 22.73 -13.10 -5.86
C LEU A 143 23.58 -14.26 -5.31
N LYS A 144 24.46 -14.86 -6.13
CA LYS A 144 25.40 -15.91 -5.70
C LYS A 144 26.40 -15.44 -4.65
N LEU A 145 26.72 -14.13 -4.63
CA LEU A 145 27.52 -13.51 -3.58
C LEU A 145 26.75 -13.28 -2.26
N GLY A 146 25.47 -13.67 -2.20
CA GLY A 146 24.65 -13.56 -1.00
C GLY A 146 24.07 -12.16 -0.76
N LEU A 147 24.10 -11.27 -1.76
CA LEU A 147 23.43 -9.98 -1.69
C LEU A 147 21.92 -10.17 -1.59
N SER A 148 21.24 -9.24 -0.92
CA SER A 148 19.78 -9.19 -0.94
C SER A 148 19.28 -8.92 -2.35
N PHE A 149 18.09 -9.44 -2.70
CA PHE A 149 17.51 -9.24 -4.03
C PHE A 149 17.42 -7.75 -4.45
N PRO A 150 16.98 -6.80 -3.60
CA PRO A 150 17.01 -5.38 -3.94
C PRO A 150 18.41 -4.86 -4.29
N SER A 151 19.44 -5.23 -3.52
CA SER A 151 20.82 -4.80 -3.75
C SER A 151 21.41 -5.41 -5.03
N ALA A 152 21.15 -6.71 -5.26
CA ALA A 152 21.57 -7.42 -6.46
C ALA A 152 20.92 -6.82 -7.72
N ARG A 153 19.62 -6.51 -7.65
CA ARG A 153 18.89 -5.86 -8.74
C ARG A 153 19.39 -4.44 -9.01
N ALA A 154 19.63 -3.65 -7.97
CA ALA A 154 20.22 -2.31 -8.15
C ALA A 154 21.58 -2.38 -8.86
N ALA A 155 22.45 -3.30 -8.46
CA ALA A 155 23.74 -3.52 -9.13
C ALA A 155 23.57 -3.94 -10.60
N ALA A 156 22.63 -4.83 -10.89
CA ALA A 156 22.33 -5.26 -12.26
C ALA A 156 21.77 -4.12 -13.14
N ILE A 157 20.91 -3.26 -12.60
CA ILE A 157 20.40 -2.08 -13.31
C ILE A 157 21.56 -1.14 -13.65
N HIS A 158 22.42 -0.80 -12.68
CA HIS A 158 23.56 0.07 -12.92
C HIS A 158 24.58 -0.51 -13.89
N HIS A 159 24.70 -1.83 -13.95
CA HIS A 159 25.56 -2.49 -14.94
C HIS A 159 24.98 -2.39 -16.35
N ALA A 160 23.67 -2.60 -16.49
CA ALA A 160 22.98 -2.53 -17.79
C ALA A 160 22.77 -1.09 -18.30
N LEU A 161 22.67 -0.12 -17.39
CA LEU A 161 22.47 1.31 -17.66
C LEU A 161 23.50 2.16 -16.88
N PRO A 162 24.78 2.16 -17.29
CA PRO A 162 25.88 2.80 -16.54
C PRO A 162 25.70 4.31 -16.33
N GLU A 163 25.03 4.99 -17.26
CA GLU A 163 24.72 6.42 -17.21
C GLU A 163 23.84 6.84 -16.02
N LEU A 164 23.16 5.87 -15.39
CA LEU A 164 22.27 6.08 -14.25
C LEU A 164 22.96 5.93 -12.89
N GLN A 165 24.16 5.34 -12.85
CA GLN A 165 24.85 4.98 -11.61
C GLN A 165 25.10 6.16 -10.66
N SER A 166 25.38 7.35 -11.19
CA SER A 166 25.64 8.55 -10.40
C SER A 166 24.40 9.38 -10.08
N LYS A 167 23.24 9.05 -10.66
CA LYS A 167 22.04 9.89 -10.64
C LYS A 167 20.87 9.31 -9.85
N LEU A 168 20.82 7.99 -9.67
CA LEU A 168 19.64 7.31 -9.15
C LEU A 168 19.98 6.34 -8.01
N ASP A 169 19.39 6.56 -6.83
CA ASP A 169 19.44 5.58 -5.74
C ASP A 169 18.25 4.62 -5.81
N MET A 170 18.51 3.42 -6.34
CA MET A 170 17.51 2.35 -6.44
C MET A 170 17.06 1.78 -5.09
N ASN A 171 17.65 2.19 -3.96
CA ASN A 171 17.18 1.78 -2.64
C ASN A 171 16.07 2.68 -2.10
N GLN A 172 15.77 3.81 -2.75
CA GLN A 172 14.69 4.70 -2.35
C GLN A 172 13.33 4.06 -2.63
N SER A 173 12.47 4.01 -1.61
CA SER A 173 11.23 3.26 -1.69
C SER A 173 10.24 3.75 -2.73
N ASN A 174 10.16 5.07 -2.97
CA ASN A 174 9.22 5.60 -3.95
C ASN A 174 9.77 5.53 -5.38
N VAL A 175 11.09 5.54 -5.56
CA VAL A 175 11.74 5.16 -6.84
C VAL A 175 11.38 3.71 -7.19
N ILE A 176 11.56 2.77 -6.25
CA ILE A 176 11.21 1.35 -6.47
C ILE A 176 9.74 1.22 -6.85
N LEU A 177 8.82 1.82 -6.08
CA LEU A 177 7.39 1.74 -6.37
C LEU A 177 7.04 2.37 -7.73
N GLY A 178 7.62 3.53 -8.06
CA GLY A 178 7.43 4.19 -9.36
C GLY A 178 7.81 3.28 -10.53
N VAL A 179 8.98 2.63 -10.45
CA VAL A 179 9.41 1.64 -11.45
C VAL A 179 8.45 0.46 -11.52
N GLU A 180 7.99 -0.08 -10.39
CA GLU A 180 7.05 -1.20 -10.39
C GLU A 180 5.67 -0.83 -10.95
N TYR A 181 5.19 0.40 -10.73
CA TYR A 181 3.96 0.89 -11.37
C TYR A 181 4.11 0.97 -12.88
N LEU A 182 5.22 1.54 -13.37
CA LEU A 182 5.52 1.62 -14.80
C LEU A 182 5.64 0.22 -15.42
N LYS A 183 6.28 -0.72 -14.70
CA LYS A 183 6.39 -2.11 -15.12
C LYS A 183 5.01 -2.76 -15.25
N ALA A 184 4.13 -2.57 -14.27
CA ALA A 184 2.77 -3.09 -14.31
C ALA A 184 1.95 -2.50 -15.46
N LEU A 185 2.03 -1.18 -15.68
CA LEU A 185 1.38 -0.51 -16.82
C LEU A 185 1.82 -1.10 -18.17
N LEU A 186 3.13 -1.31 -18.35
CA LEU A 186 3.70 -1.91 -19.56
C LEU A 186 3.23 -3.36 -19.75
N GLN A 187 3.26 -4.17 -18.70
CA GLN A 187 2.85 -5.58 -18.77
C GLN A 187 1.35 -5.74 -19.10
N LEU A 188 0.52 -4.81 -18.66
CA LEU A 188 -0.91 -4.79 -18.97
C LEU A 188 -1.22 -4.21 -20.35
N ASN A 189 -0.26 -3.57 -21.02
CA ASN A 189 -0.51 -2.69 -22.15
C ASN A 189 -1.61 -1.65 -21.83
N SER A 190 -1.58 -1.12 -20.60
CA SER A 190 -2.59 -0.19 -20.10
C SER A 190 -2.56 1.14 -20.85
N GLU A 191 -3.75 1.72 -21.08
CA GLU A 191 -3.87 3.08 -21.62
C GLU A 191 -3.61 4.17 -20.57
N ILE A 192 -3.55 3.80 -19.28
CA ILE A 192 -3.30 4.73 -18.17
C ILE A 192 -1.92 5.36 -18.33
N GLN A 193 -1.89 6.70 -18.36
CA GLN A 193 -0.66 7.46 -18.50
C GLN A 193 0.01 7.72 -17.14
N PRO A 194 1.30 7.40 -16.97
CA PRO A 194 1.99 7.70 -15.73
C PRO A 194 2.23 9.20 -15.55
N HIS A 195 1.97 9.70 -14.35
CA HIS A 195 2.22 11.08 -13.95
C HIS A 195 3.12 11.11 -12.71
N LEU A 196 4.32 11.65 -12.87
CA LEU A 196 5.31 11.72 -11.81
C LEU A 196 5.22 13.05 -11.06
N VAL A 197 5.12 12.98 -9.74
CA VAL A 197 5.20 14.16 -8.85
C VAL A 197 6.49 14.10 -8.05
N LYS A 198 7.36 15.12 -8.17
CA LYS A 198 8.55 15.24 -7.32
C LYS A 198 8.14 15.39 -5.86
N ARG A 199 8.64 14.51 -4.99
CA ARG A 199 8.36 14.59 -3.55
C ARG A 199 8.99 15.84 -2.95
N GLN A 200 8.23 16.50 -2.08
CA GLN A 200 8.70 17.60 -1.22
C GLN A 200 8.94 17.05 0.19
N GLY A 201 9.99 17.52 0.87
CA GLY A 201 10.28 17.18 2.26
C GLY A 201 11.35 16.12 2.48
N ASN A 202 11.40 15.62 3.71
CA ASN A 202 12.45 14.71 4.16
C ASN A 202 12.31 13.30 3.58
N ALA A 203 13.40 12.52 3.60
CA ALA A 203 13.38 11.12 3.21
C ALA A 203 12.29 10.33 3.96
N TYR A 204 11.74 9.28 3.35
CA TYR A 204 10.61 8.50 3.90
C TYR A 204 10.83 7.99 5.35
N HIS A 205 12.08 7.84 5.78
CA HIS A 205 12.47 7.36 7.12
C HIS A 205 13.00 8.43 8.06
N ASP A 206 13.04 9.70 7.65
CA ASP A 206 13.52 10.77 8.51
C ASP A 206 12.51 11.00 9.66
N PRO A 207 12.94 10.85 10.93
CA PRO A 207 12.10 11.13 12.09
C PRO A 207 12.00 12.64 12.41
N SER A 208 12.72 13.51 11.71
CA SER A 208 12.73 14.94 12.00
C SER A 208 11.40 15.62 11.66
N LEU A 209 10.99 16.55 12.51
CA LEU A 209 9.72 17.27 12.43
C LEU A 209 9.91 18.73 11.96
N ASN A 210 11.09 19.05 11.42
CA ASN A 210 11.52 20.42 11.10
C ASN A 210 10.98 20.96 9.77
N SER A 211 10.02 20.28 9.15
CA SER A 211 9.47 20.60 7.84
C SER A 211 7.95 20.40 7.85
N PRO A 212 7.16 21.17 7.08
CA PRO A 212 5.73 20.89 6.89
C PRO A 212 5.50 19.56 6.15
N TYR A 213 6.51 19.02 5.47
CA TYR A 213 6.49 17.75 4.73
C TYR A 213 7.29 16.67 5.45
N VAL A 214 6.73 16.17 6.56
CA VAL A 214 7.31 15.06 7.34
C VAL A 214 6.88 13.70 6.79
N SER A 215 7.63 12.65 7.15
CA SER A 215 7.26 11.29 6.83
C SER A 215 6.07 10.79 7.66
N ALA A 216 5.27 9.88 7.10
CA ALA A 216 4.22 9.19 7.85
C ALA A 216 4.78 8.48 9.11
N THR A 217 6.02 7.99 9.05
CA THR A 217 6.71 7.36 10.18
C THR A 217 6.96 8.35 11.32
N ALA A 218 7.41 9.57 11.02
CA ALA A 218 7.60 10.62 12.02
C ALA A 218 6.27 11.01 12.70
N ILE A 219 5.18 11.11 11.93
CA ILE A 219 3.85 11.41 12.47
C ILE A 219 3.37 10.30 13.41
N ARG A 220 3.49 9.03 13.01
CA ARG A 220 3.11 7.90 13.87
C ARG A 220 3.94 7.87 15.15
N ARG A 221 5.24 8.17 15.07
CA ARG A 221 6.12 8.26 16.23
C ARG A 221 5.66 9.38 17.17
N ALA A 222 5.42 10.58 16.65
CA ALA A 222 4.90 11.71 17.42
C ALA A 222 3.57 11.35 18.10
N TYR A 223 2.65 10.68 17.39
CA TYR A 223 1.37 10.23 17.96
C TYR A 223 1.52 9.40 19.23
N PHE A 224 2.52 8.53 19.24
CA PHE A 224 2.72 7.56 20.30
C PHE A 224 3.63 8.03 21.43
N GLU A 225 4.52 8.99 21.17
CA GLU A 225 5.50 9.49 22.14
C GLU A 225 5.05 10.81 22.78
N ASP A 226 4.36 11.68 22.04
CA ASP A 226 3.96 13.01 22.53
C ASP A 226 2.68 13.52 21.82
N ALA A 227 1.53 13.36 22.48
CA ALA A 227 0.25 13.82 21.97
C ALA A 227 0.19 15.34 21.74
N LYS A 228 1.01 16.14 22.42
CA LYS A 228 1.05 17.60 22.27
C LYS A 228 1.68 18.01 20.92
N LEU A 229 2.66 17.24 20.44
CA LEU A 229 3.28 17.46 19.13
C LEU A 229 2.26 17.34 17.99
N LEU A 230 1.27 16.45 18.11
CA LEU A 230 0.20 16.35 17.12
C LEU A 230 -0.76 17.53 17.13
N SER A 231 -1.09 18.06 18.32
CA SER A 231 -2.00 19.20 18.40
C SER A 231 -1.39 20.45 17.76
N GLU A 232 -0.08 20.62 17.82
CA GLU A 232 0.64 21.83 17.38
C GLU A 232 1.29 21.69 15.99
N GLY A 233 1.60 20.48 15.52
CA GLY A 233 2.38 20.28 14.30
C GLY A 233 1.64 20.59 13.00
N GLU A 234 2.19 21.40 12.10
CA GLU A 234 1.60 21.73 10.79
C GLU A 234 1.91 20.68 9.71
N TRP A 235 1.71 19.40 10.02
CA TRP A 235 2.12 18.27 9.16
C TRP A 235 0.97 17.63 8.39
N MET A 236 -0.26 18.01 8.71
CA MET A 236 -1.48 17.47 8.10
C MET A 236 -2.59 18.51 8.10
N PRO A 237 -3.60 18.37 7.22
CA PRO A 237 -4.76 19.25 7.22
C PRO A 237 -5.54 19.16 8.55
N ASN A 238 -6.16 20.27 8.97
CA ASN A 238 -6.90 20.34 10.24
C ASN A 238 -7.99 19.27 10.37
N ALA A 239 -8.73 18.99 9.29
CA ALA A 239 -9.76 17.95 9.30
C ALA A 239 -9.19 16.54 9.62
N ILE A 240 -7.95 16.26 9.20
CA ILE A 240 -7.31 14.96 9.45
C ILE A 240 -6.82 14.93 10.90
N ARG A 241 -6.26 16.04 11.38
CA ARG A 241 -5.87 16.20 12.79
C ARG A 241 -7.07 15.99 13.72
N GLU A 242 -8.21 16.59 13.41
CA GLU A 242 -9.45 16.43 14.18
C GLU A 242 -9.91 14.98 14.23
N ILE A 243 -9.87 14.24 13.11
CA ILE A 243 -10.17 12.80 13.11
C ILE A 243 -9.20 12.06 14.05
N MET A 244 -7.91 12.35 13.97
CA MET A 244 -6.90 11.67 14.80
C MET A 244 -7.06 11.97 16.29
N LEU A 245 -7.46 13.19 16.66
CA LEU A 245 -7.64 13.59 18.06
C LEU A 245 -8.97 13.10 18.65
N ASN A 246 -10.03 13.01 17.84
CA ASN A 246 -11.37 12.70 18.30
C ASN A 246 -11.78 11.23 18.09
N THR A 247 -10.99 10.44 17.37
CA THR A 247 -11.31 9.02 17.15
C THR A 247 -11.26 8.23 18.45
N THR A 248 -12.29 7.41 18.67
CA THR A 248 -12.33 6.45 19.79
C THR A 248 -11.60 5.14 19.45
N ALA A 249 -11.19 4.95 18.20
CA ALA A 249 -10.45 3.77 17.77
C ALA A 249 -9.06 3.75 18.41
N HIS A 250 -8.62 2.57 18.81
CA HIS A 250 -7.29 2.38 19.36
C HIS A 250 -6.26 2.46 18.22
N ALA A 251 -5.31 3.39 18.33
CA ALA A 251 -4.23 3.54 17.37
C ALA A 251 -3.26 2.35 17.46
N ASN A 252 -2.96 1.73 16.32
CA ASN A 252 -2.17 0.52 16.24
C ASN A 252 -0.70 0.76 15.94
N ARG A 253 0.13 -0.07 16.57
CA ARG A 253 1.55 -0.27 16.25
C ARG A 253 1.84 -1.78 16.28
N ILE A 254 2.99 -2.19 15.75
CA ILE A 254 3.29 -3.62 15.55
C ILE A 254 3.37 -4.41 16.86
N GLU A 255 3.78 -3.74 17.93
CA GLU A 255 3.91 -4.29 19.28
C GLU A 255 2.56 -4.80 19.81
N HIS A 256 1.44 -4.21 19.39
CA HIS A 256 0.10 -4.69 19.77
C HIS A 256 -0.27 -6.04 19.13
N PHE A 257 0.48 -6.49 18.12
CA PHE A 257 0.26 -7.75 17.41
C PHE A 257 1.27 -8.83 17.78
N GLU A 258 2.23 -8.52 18.65
CA GLU A 258 3.37 -9.40 18.95
C GLU A 258 2.94 -10.78 19.45
N ASP A 259 2.05 -10.83 20.46
CA ASP A 259 1.56 -12.09 21.01
C ASP A 259 0.83 -12.93 19.97
N MET A 260 0.04 -12.27 19.09
CA MET A 260 -0.68 -12.95 18.02
C MET A 260 0.28 -13.51 16.96
N ILE A 261 1.35 -12.77 16.63
CA ILE A 261 2.39 -13.22 15.71
C ILE A 261 3.15 -14.40 16.31
N LEU A 262 3.55 -14.31 17.58
CA LEU A 262 4.24 -15.40 18.29
C LEU A 262 3.36 -16.64 18.39
N TYR A 263 2.07 -16.48 18.71
CA TYR A 263 1.09 -17.56 18.68
C TYR A 263 1.02 -18.20 17.29
N ALA A 264 0.81 -17.40 16.23
CA ALA A 264 0.69 -17.90 14.87
C ALA A 264 1.94 -18.67 14.39
N ILE A 265 3.13 -18.27 14.84
CA ILE A 265 4.37 -19.01 14.57
C ILE A 265 4.44 -20.30 15.40
N ARG A 266 4.27 -20.21 16.72
CA ARG A 266 4.46 -21.34 17.66
C ARG A 266 3.40 -22.43 17.50
N SER A 267 2.26 -22.09 16.90
CA SER A 267 1.19 -23.05 16.58
C SER A 267 1.34 -23.72 15.21
N LYS A 268 2.34 -23.35 14.39
CA LYS A 268 2.59 -23.96 13.08
C LYS A 268 3.65 -25.06 13.16
N THR A 269 3.49 -26.07 12.31
CA THR A 269 4.55 -27.04 11.99
C THR A 269 5.54 -26.43 11.00
N THR A 270 6.73 -27.02 10.88
CA THR A 270 7.72 -26.64 9.86
C THR A 270 7.12 -26.68 8.46
N GLU A 271 6.38 -27.73 8.12
CA GLU A 271 5.68 -27.88 6.83
C GLU A 271 4.59 -26.82 6.64
N GLY A 272 3.82 -26.50 7.68
CA GLY A 272 2.80 -25.46 7.61
C GLY A 272 3.39 -24.05 7.47
N LEU A 273 4.64 -23.86 7.89
CA LEU A 273 5.34 -22.59 7.77
C LEU A 273 6.01 -22.43 6.41
N SER A 274 6.49 -23.51 5.79
CA SER A 274 7.06 -23.49 4.43
C SER A 274 6.02 -23.21 3.34
N LYS A 275 4.72 -23.29 3.65
CA LYS A 275 3.63 -22.88 2.73
C LYS A 275 3.36 -21.37 2.76
N ILE A 276 3.82 -20.66 3.79
CA ILE A 276 3.62 -19.21 3.89
C ILE A 276 4.44 -18.50 2.82
N ARG A 277 3.83 -17.49 2.19
CA ARG A 277 4.49 -16.68 1.16
C ARG A 277 5.86 -16.19 1.62
N ASP A 278 6.83 -16.21 0.70
CA ASP A 278 8.20 -15.73 0.87
C ASP A 278 9.04 -16.52 1.88
N VAL A 279 8.50 -17.58 2.50
CA VAL A 279 9.22 -18.50 3.40
C VAL A 279 9.84 -19.63 2.60
N ASN A 280 11.10 -19.42 2.20
CA ASN A 280 11.83 -20.38 1.37
C ASN A 280 13.16 -20.78 2.03
N GLU A 281 13.71 -21.91 1.60
CA GLU A 281 15.11 -22.29 1.81
C GLU A 281 15.55 -22.33 3.30
N GLY A 282 14.78 -22.99 4.16
CA GLY A 282 15.13 -23.20 5.56
C GLY A 282 14.81 -22.01 6.47
N LEU A 283 14.23 -20.93 5.94
CA LEU A 283 13.82 -19.76 6.73
C LEU A 283 12.78 -20.14 7.79
N GLU A 284 11.93 -21.12 7.53
CA GLU A 284 10.97 -21.68 8.48
C GLU A 284 11.63 -22.14 9.79
N ASN A 285 12.78 -22.82 9.72
CA ASN A 285 13.51 -23.29 10.89
C ASN A 285 14.08 -22.12 11.71
N LYS A 286 14.54 -21.08 11.02
CA LYS A 286 15.06 -19.87 11.65
C LYS A 286 13.95 -19.08 12.35
N ILE A 287 12.78 -18.97 11.71
CA ILE A 287 11.59 -18.31 12.29
C ILE A 287 11.13 -19.04 13.55
N LEU A 288 10.97 -20.37 13.50
CA LEU A 288 10.58 -21.18 14.65
C LEU A 288 11.57 -21.03 15.82
N SER A 289 12.86 -21.12 15.53
CA SER A 289 13.92 -20.96 16.54
C SER A 289 13.92 -19.57 17.17
N ALA A 290 13.73 -18.52 16.37
CA ALA A 290 13.65 -17.14 16.83
C ALA A 290 12.40 -16.91 17.70
N ALA A 291 11.25 -17.46 17.30
CA ALA A 291 10.00 -17.30 18.04
C ALA A 291 10.02 -17.95 19.44
N ILE A 292 10.87 -18.95 19.68
CA ILE A 292 11.07 -19.53 21.02
C ILE A 292 11.86 -18.58 21.93
N ARG A 293 12.81 -17.81 21.38
CA ARG A 293 13.77 -17.00 22.15
C ARG A 293 13.46 -15.51 22.20
N ALA A 294 12.64 -15.02 21.27
CA ALA A 294 12.27 -13.62 21.16
C ALA A 294 11.56 -13.15 22.43
N LYS A 295 11.99 -11.98 22.92
CA LYS A 295 11.40 -11.29 24.08
C LYS A 295 10.40 -10.21 23.69
N ASP A 296 10.57 -9.70 22.46
CA ASP A 296 9.76 -8.67 21.84
C ASP A 296 9.80 -8.83 20.31
N TYR A 297 8.93 -8.12 19.58
CA TYR A 297 8.86 -8.13 18.12
C TYR A 297 10.19 -7.74 17.48
N LYS A 298 10.88 -6.74 18.05
CA LYS A 298 12.17 -6.28 17.54
C LYS A 298 13.22 -7.40 17.62
N SER A 299 13.29 -8.10 18.76
CA SER A 299 14.16 -9.24 19.01
C SER A 299 13.83 -10.41 18.09
N LEU A 300 12.54 -10.66 17.80
CA LEU A 300 12.13 -11.65 16.82
C LEU A 300 12.70 -11.34 15.43
N VAL A 301 12.50 -10.11 14.95
CA VAL A 301 12.99 -9.69 13.63
C VAL A 301 14.52 -9.70 13.55
N ASP A 302 15.21 -9.17 14.57
CA ASP A 302 16.67 -9.13 14.61
C ASP A 302 17.29 -10.53 14.58
N GLN A 303 16.67 -11.51 15.23
CA GLN A 303 17.11 -12.90 15.20
C GLN A 303 16.90 -13.56 13.83
N ILE A 304 15.85 -13.19 13.09
CA ILE A 304 15.57 -13.72 11.74
C ILE A 304 16.43 -13.02 10.67
N LYS A 305 16.80 -11.75 10.88
CA LYS A 305 17.58 -10.94 9.95
C LYS A 305 18.87 -11.62 9.49
N SER A 306 19.21 -11.43 8.22
CA SER A 306 20.45 -11.87 7.62
C SER A 306 20.86 -10.93 6.49
N LYS A 307 22.04 -11.11 5.89
CA LYS A 307 22.44 -10.36 4.67
C LYS A 307 21.47 -10.59 3.51
N ARG A 308 20.86 -11.77 3.44
CA ARG A 308 19.93 -12.18 2.39
C ARG A 308 18.50 -11.65 2.60
N TYR A 309 18.06 -11.57 3.86
CA TYR A 309 16.69 -11.19 4.23
C TYR A 309 16.66 -9.79 4.85
N THR A 310 16.11 -8.83 4.10
CA THR A 310 15.93 -7.45 4.57
C THR A 310 14.84 -7.38 5.65
N MET A 311 14.90 -6.35 6.50
CA MET A 311 13.92 -6.08 7.54
C MET A 311 12.49 -6.07 7.00
N THR A 312 12.27 -5.35 5.90
CA THR A 312 10.94 -5.21 5.27
C THR A 312 10.41 -6.55 4.75
N ARG A 313 11.28 -7.41 4.20
CA ARG A 313 10.87 -8.76 3.78
C ARG A 313 10.45 -9.61 4.98
N ILE A 314 11.20 -9.54 6.07
CA ILE A 314 10.85 -10.28 7.30
C ILE A 314 9.53 -9.78 7.88
N ASN A 315 9.32 -8.47 7.97
CA ASN A 315 8.04 -7.92 8.44
C ASN A 315 6.85 -8.40 7.59
N ARG A 316 6.99 -8.42 6.25
CA ARG A 316 5.94 -8.98 5.38
C ARG A 316 5.70 -10.46 5.62
N ILE A 317 6.75 -11.26 5.80
CA ILE A 317 6.63 -12.69 6.13
C ILE A 317 5.89 -12.87 7.45
N LEU A 318 6.28 -12.16 8.51
CA LEU A 318 5.62 -12.23 9.82
C LEU A 318 4.14 -11.82 9.73
N MET A 319 3.83 -10.82 8.91
CA MET A 319 2.44 -10.45 8.62
C MET A 319 1.70 -11.54 7.83
N GLY A 320 2.36 -12.16 6.85
CA GLY A 320 1.82 -13.31 6.11
C GLY A 320 1.54 -14.50 7.02
N ILE A 321 2.39 -14.75 8.04
CA ILE A 321 2.13 -15.78 9.05
C ILE A 321 0.89 -15.44 9.87
N LEU A 322 0.79 -14.21 10.40
CA LEU A 322 -0.34 -13.75 11.18
C LEU A 322 -1.66 -13.87 10.38
N LEU A 323 -1.63 -13.44 9.13
CA LEU A 323 -2.79 -13.42 8.24
C LEU A 323 -3.03 -14.74 7.51
N GLN A 324 -2.16 -15.74 7.73
CA GLN A 324 -2.20 -17.05 7.08
C GLN A 324 -2.26 -16.93 5.55
N ILE A 325 -1.31 -16.18 5.00
CA ILE A 325 -1.17 -15.94 3.58
C ILE A 325 -0.16 -16.94 3.02
N GLU A 326 -0.66 -17.94 2.31
CA GLU A 326 0.15 -18.95 1.64
C GLU A 326 0.67 -18.46 0.29
N ASP A 327 1.66 -19.18 -0.26
CA ASP A 327 2.26 -18.91 -1.58
C ASP A 327 1.37 -19.41 -2.72
N GLU A 328 0.12 -18.93 -2.74
CA GLU A 328 -0.84 -19.17 -3.81
C GLU A 328 -0.78 -18.04 -4.83
N GLN A 329 -0.83 -18.36 -6.12
CA GLN A 329 -0.91 -17.36 -7.19
C GLN A 329 -2.38 -17.07 -7.51
N TYR A 330 -2.91 -15.98 -6.99
CA TYR A 330 -4.21 -15.48 -7.45
C TYR A 330 -4.00 -14.57 -8.67
N ALA A 331 -4.54 -14.99 -9.81
CA ALA A 331 -4.71 -14.09 -10.94
C ALA A 331 -5.78 -13.04 -10.58
N PHE A 332 -5.45 -11.77 -10.80
CA PHE A 332 -6.38 -10.66 -10.52
C PHE A 332 -7.65 -10.79 -11.36
N SER A 333 -7.54 -11.17 -12.64
CA SER A 333 -8.67 -11.35 -13.57
C SER A 333 -9.79 -12.22 -13.01
N ASP A 334 -9.42 -13.27 -12.27
CA ASP A 334 -10.35 -14.29 -11.82
C ASP A 334 -11.03 -13.91 -10.49
N HIS A 335 -10.43 -12.93 -9.78
CA HIS A 335 -10.80 -12.56 -8.42
C HIS A 335 -11.03 -11.05 -8.24
N ALA A 336 -11.21 -10.31 -9.33
CA ALA A 336 -11.36 -8.85 -9.28
C ALA A 336 -12.67 -8.43 -8.58
N TYR A 337 -12.58 -7.39 -7.76
CA TYR A 337 -13.73 -6.67 -7.20
C TYR A 337 -13.29 -5.25 -6.80
N PHE A 338 -14.23 -4.31 -6.81
CA PHE A 338 -14.01 -2.97 -6.26
C PHE A 338 -14.67 -2.85 -4.91
N ARG A 339 -13.88 -3.00 -3.83
CA ARG A 339 -14.40 -2.73 -2.48
C ARG A 339 -14.35 -1.24 -2.18
N ILE A 340 -15.52 -0.60 -2.20
CA ILE A 340 -15.62 0.85 -1.98
C ILE A 340 -15.54 1.12 -0.47
N LEU A 341 -14.61 2.00 -0.06
CA LEU A 341 -14.43 2.39 1.35
C LEU A 341 -14.99 3.77 1.66
N ALA A 342 -14.88 4.71 0.72
CA ALA A 342 -15.39 6.06 0.89
C ALA A 342 -15.57 6.79 -0.45
N PHE A 343 -16.46 7.78 -0.50
CA PHE A 343 -16.65 8.67 -1.65
C PHE A 343 -17.28 10.02 -1.27
N ASP A 344 -17.17 11.00 -2.17
CA ASP A 344 -17.96 12.23 -2.20
C ASP A 344 -18.89 12.27 -3.45
N GLU A 345 -19.58 13.39 -3.71
CA GLU A 345 -20.38 13.57 -4.94
C GLU A 345 -19.61 13.30 -6.24
N THR A 346 -18.33 13.66 -6.33
CA THR A 346 -17.50 13.34 -7.50
C THR A 346 -17.24 11.83 -7.58
N GLY A 347 -16.93 11.18 -6.46
CA GLY A 347 -16.80 9.74 -6.36
C GLY A 347 -18.06 8.99 -6.77
N LYS A 348 -19.26 9.48 -6.41
CA LYS A 348 -20.55 8.91 -6.87
C LYS A 348 -20.65 8.92 -8.41
N ARG A 349 -20.22 10.02 -9.05
CA ARG A 349 -20.19 10.12 -10.52
C ARG A 349 -19.16 9.17 -11.12
N ILE A 350 -17.98 9.01 -10.50
CA ILE A 350 -16.96 8.04 -10.91
C ILE A 350 -17.51 6.61 -10.83
N ILE A 351 -18.12 6.21 -9.70
CA ILE A 351 -18.74 4.89 -9.53
C ILE A 351 -19.81 4.63 -10.61
N LYS A 352 -20.61 5.65 -10.95
CA LYS A 352 -21.61 5.55 -12.03
C LYS A 352 -20.97 5.34 -13.41
N LYS A 353 -19.80 5.93 -13.67
CA LYS A 353 -19.02 5.72 -14.90
C LYS A 353 -18.42 4.31 -14.91
N MET A 354 -17.82 3.85 -13.81
CA MET A 354 -17.27 2.50 -13.65
C MET A 354 -18.33 1.42 -13.96
N LYS A 355 -19.56 1.56 -13.45
CA LYS A 355 -20.67 0.63 -13.73
C LYS A 355 -21.01 0.46 -15.22
N LYS A 356 -20.55 1.35 -16.09
CA LYS A 356 -20.73 1.28 -17.54
C LYS A 356 -19.47 0.80 -18.28
N SER A 357 -18.32 0.81 -17.62
CA SER A 357 -17.01 0.51 -18.21
C SER A 357 -16.51 -0.90 -17.90
N THR A 358 -17.04 -1.57 -16.88
CA THR A 358 -16.53 -2.86 -16.41
C THR A 358 -17.63 -3.71 -15.79
N ASP A 359 -17.50 -5.04 -15.94
CA ASP A 359 -18.37 -6.05 -15.33
C ASP A 359 -17.88 -6.50 -13.95
N VAL A 360 -16.71 -6.01 -13.51
CA VAL A 360 -16.14 -6.36 -12.20
C VAL A 360 -17.07 -5.86 -11.07
N PRO A 361 -17.41 -6.72 -10.07
CA PRO A 361 -18.34 -6.36 -9.00
C PRO A 361 -17.91 -5.12 -8.19
N ILE A 362 -18.81 -4.15 -8.05
CA ILE A 362 -18.61 -2.95 -7.21
C ILE A 362 -19.32 -3.13 -5.87
N LEU A 363 -18.54 -3.39 -4.82
CA LEU A 363 -19.01 -3.74 -3.48
C LEU A 363 -19.16 -2.49 -2.61
N THR A 364 -20.38 -1.93 -2.56
CA THR A 364 -20.72 -0.84 -1.62
C THR A 364 -21.41 -1.34 -0.35
N ASN A 365 -22.31 -2.32 -0.47
CA ASN A 365 -22.88 -3.05 0.67
C ASN A 365 -22.52 -4.52 0.51
N ILE A 366 -21.48 -4.96 1.23
CA ILE A 366 -20.92 -6.31 1.08
C ILE A 366 -21.96 -7.41 1.34
N ASN A 367 -22.97 -7.15 2.18
CA ASN A 367 -24.04 -8.11 2.49
C ASN A 367 -24.85 -8.54 1.26
N LYS A 368 -24.86 -7.72 0.20
CA LYS A 368 -25.56 -8.04 -1.06
C LYS A 368 -24.74 -8.93 -2.01
N PHE A 369 -23.49 -9.24 -1.66
CA PHE A 369 -22.54 -9.92 -2.53
C PHE A 369 -22.08 -11.26 -1.95
N ARG A 370 -22.97 -11.98 -1.25
CA ARG A 370 -22.62 -13.26 -0.59
C ARG A 370 -21.96 -14.26 -1.53
N ASN A 371 -22.51 -14.42 -2.74
CA ASN A 371 -21.94 -15.32 -3.76
C ASN A 371 -20.50 -14.92 -4.13
N VAL A 372 -20.22 -13.63 -4.27
CA VAL A 372 -18.86 -13.13 -4.56
C VAL A 372 -17.92 -13.41 -3.40
N ILE A 373 -18.38 -13.23 -2.15
CA ILE A 373 -17.58 -13.55 -0.96
C ILE A 373 -17.24 -15.04 -0.93
N ASP A 374 -18.24 -15.90 -1.08
CA ASP A 374 -18.06 -17.35 -0.94
C ASP A 374 -17.15 -17.94 -2.04
N SER A 375 -17.12 -17.34 -3.24
CA SER A 375 -16.28 -17.80 -4.35
C SER A 375 -14.93 -17.08 -4.48
N ASN A 376 -14.65 -16.06 -3.66
CA ASN A 376 -13.46 -15.21 -3.83
C ASN A 376 -12.53 -15.26 -2.61
N PRO A 377 -11.41 -16.01 -2.67
CA PRO A 377 -10.45 -16.12 -1.56
C PRO A 377 -9.79 -14.79 -1.17
N LEU A 378 -9.61 -13.87 -2.12
CA LEU A 378 -9.05 -12.54 -1.82
C LEU A 378 -10.00 -11.73 -0.93
N LEU A 379 -11.30 -11.74 -1.24
CA LEU A 379 -12.30 -11.03 -0.44
C LEU A 379 -12.49 -11.69 0.94
N GLN A 380 -12.40 -13.01 1.03
CA GLN A 380 -12.41 -13.72 2.31
C GLN A 380 -11.20 -13.35 3.17
N LEU A 381 -10.01 -13.24 2.56
CA LEU A 381 -8.81 -12.78 3.24
C LEU A 381 -8.97 -11.34 3.76
N ASP A 382 -9.57 -10.44 2.98
CA ASP A 382 -9.82 -9.05 3.41
C ASP A 382 -10.68 -8.98 4.67
N ILE A 383 -11.77 -9.75 4.70
CA ILE A 383 -12.69 -9.82 5.84
C ILE A 383 -11.96 -10.39 7.06
N ARG A 384 -11.23 -11.50 6.89
CA ARG A 384 -10.44 -12.11 7.97
C ARG A 384 -9.37 -11.16 8.50
N ALA A 385 -8.69 -10.43 7.62
CA ALA A 385 -7.68 -9.46 7.99
C ALA A 385 -8.29 -8.33 8.84
N THR A 386 -9.47 -7.82 8.48
CA THR A 386 -10.20 -6.88 9.34
C THR A 386 -10.47 -7.44 10.73
N ASP A 387 -10.93 -8.68 10.84
CA ASP A 387 -11.26 -9.28 12.13
C ASP A 387 -10.01 -9.45 13.00
N ILE A 388 -8.90 -9.93 12.41
CA ILE A 388 -7.60 -10.02 13.10
C ILE A 388 -7.11 -8.64 13.55
N TYR A 389 -7.23 -7.62 12.70
CA TYR A 389 -6.87 -6.25 13.06
C TYR A 389 -7.67 -5.73 14.26
N HIS A 390 -8.94 -6.12 14.38
CA HIS A 390 -9.81 -5.64 15.44
C HIS A 390 -9.59 -6.31 16.80
N LEU A 391 -8.81 -7.39 16.87
CA LEU A 391 -8.42 -8.01 18.15
C LEU A 391 -7.60 -7.07 19.05
N THR A 392 -6.99 -6.01 18.48
CA THR A 392 -6.27 -4.98 19.23
C THR A 392 -7.14 -3.80 19.66
N GLN A 393 -8.39 -3.73 19.20
CA GLN A 393 -9.31 -2.65 19.57
C GLN A 393 -9.92 -2.91 20.95
N ARG A 394 -10.46 -1.86 21.56
CA ARG A 394 -11.15 -1.96 22.86
C ARG A 394 -12.36 -2.91 22.76
N ASP A 395 -13.13 -2.74 21.70
CA ASP A 395 -14.18 -3.67 21.30
C ASP A 395 -13.60 -4.60 20.23
N LYS A 396 -13.57 -5.90 20.55
CA LYS A 396 -12.97 -6.96 19.71
C LYS A 396 -14.01 -7.67 18.85
N ASN A 397 -15.19 -7.09 18.68
CA ASN A 397 -16.23 -7.61 17.80
C ASN A 397 -15.72 -7.80 16.36
N GLY A 398 -15.94 -9.00 15.81
CA GLY A 398 -15.65 -9.32 14.41
C GLY A 398 -16.80 -8.96 13.47
N GLY A 399 -16.58 -9.18 12.16
CA GLY A 399 -17.58 -8.97 11.12
C GLY A 399 -17.78 -7.50 10.73
N LEU A 400 -16.84 -6.62 11.05
CA LEU A 400 -17.01 -5.18 10.79
C LEU A 400 -17.14 -4.84 9.32
N ASP A 401 -16.58 -5.65 8.42
CA ASP A 401 -16.81 -5.51 6.99
C ASP A 401 -18.30 -5.58 6.60
N TYR A 402 -19.11 -6.33 7.34
CA TYR A 402 -20.55 -6.46 7.14
C TYR A 402 -21.36 -5.33 7.80
N LEU A 403 -20.79 -4.72 8.85
CA LEU A 403 -21.45 -3.71 9.68
C LEU A 403 -21.17 -2.28 9.23
N LYS A 404 -19.96 -2.02 8.72
CA LYS A 404 -19.53 -0.69 8.28
C LYS A 404 -19.87 -0.46 6.82
N ARG A 405 -20.62 0.62 6.57
CA ARG A 405 -20.87 1.13 5.22
C ARG A 405 -19.69 2.04 4.77
N PRO A 406 -19.52 2.23 3.46
CA PRO A 406 -18.58 3.21 2.95
C PRO A 406 -18.89 4.60 3.52
N PHE A 407 -17.86 5.38 3.82
CA PHE A 407 -18.03 6.77 4.24
C PHE A 407 -18.52 7.61 3.05
N ASP A 408 -19.65 8.30 3.21
CA ASP A 408 -20.19 9.23 2.21
C ASP A 408 -20.13 10.64 2.79
N LEU A 409 -19.26 11.50 2.23
CA LEU A 409 -19.04 12.86 2.75
C LEU A 409 -20.33 13.69 2.80
N ASP A 410 -21.25 13.45 1.88
CA ASP A 410 -22.46 14.24 1.73
C ASP A 410 -23.63 13.72 2.57
N SER A 411 -23.48 12.54 3.21
CA SER A 411 -24.44 12.05 4.20
C SER A 411 -24.35 12.76 5.56
N PHE A 412 -23.35 13.62 5.76
CA PHE A 412 -23.05 14.33 7.01
C PHE A 412 -23.25 15.86 6.92
N LYS A 413 -23.89 16.34 5.85
CA LYS A 413 -24.45 17.70 5.74
C LYS A 413 -25.96 17.62 5.93
#